data_AF-A0A7C6HQQ3-F1
#
_entry.id   AF-A0A7C6HQQ3-F1
#
_cell.length_a   1.000
_cell.length_b   1.000
_cell.length_c   1.000
_cell.angle_alpha   90.00
_cell.angle_beta   90.00
_cell.angle_gamma   90.00
#
_symmetry.space_group_name_H-M   'P 1'
#
loop_
_entity.id
_entity.type
_entity.pdbx_description
1 polymer ?
#
loop_
_entity_poly.entity_id
_entity_poly.type
_entity_poly.pdbx_seq_one_letter_code
_entity_poly.pdbx_strand_id
1 'polypeptide(L)'
;MDQIDRTGLRPERTRHVPIRTCLGCRRTDDRSTLLRVTAREDESGVIRIVPDVRRRLGGRGAWLHPRPDCIEQAVRRRVFARALRVRATIDLEPLTAYLDRLRS
;
A
#
# COMPACT_ATOMS: atom_id res chain seq x y z
N MET A 1 -32.73 -23.48 -31.15
CA MET A 1 -33.79 -23.11 -30.19
C MET A 1 -33.10 -22.47 -29.00
N ASP A 2 -32.75 -21.20 -29.17
CA ASP A 2 -32.11 -20.34 -28.19
C ASP A 2 -32.98 -20.19 -26.94
N GLN A 3 -32.54 -20.77 -25.84
CA GLN A 3 -33.11 -20.47 -24.53
C GLN A 3 -32.47 -19.19 -24.01
N ILE A 4 -33.02 -18.06 -24.48
CA ILE A 4 -32.79 -16.75 -23.88
C ILE A 4 -33.56 -16.76 -22.55
N ASP A 5 -32.83 -16.98 -21.47
CA ASP A 5 -33.29 -16.83 -20.10
C ASP A 5 -33.85 -15.40 -19.92
N ARG A 6 -35.16 -15.30 -19.66
CA ARG A 6 -35.92 -14.05 -19.51
C ARG A 6 -35.73 -13.38 -18.16
N THR A 7 -34.82 -13.89 -17.32
CA THR A 7 -34.53 -13.30 -16.02
C THR A 7 -33.49 -12.20 -16.23
N GLY A 8 -33.94 -10.95 -16.38
CA GLY A 8 -33.10 -9.76 -16.55
C GLY A 8 -32.16 -9.41 -15.38
N LEU A 9 -31.73 -10.39 -14.60
CA LEU A 9 -30.70 -10.25 -13.58
C LEU A 9 -29.35 -10.17 -14.29
N ARG A 10 -28.86 -8.95 -14.44
CA ARG A 10 -27.44 -8.72 -14.72
C ARG A 10 -26.63 -9.51 -13.69
N PRO A 11 -25.68 -10.38 -14.09
CA PRO A 11 -24.84 -11.07 -13.12
C PRO A 11 -24.22 -9.99 -12.24
N GLU A 12 -24.41 -10.12 -10.92
CA GLU A 12 -23.83 -9.20 -9.95
C GLU A 12 -22.36 -9.10 -10.28
N ARG A 13 -21.92 -7.92 -10.76
CA ARG A 13 -20.53 -7.71 -11.15
C ARG A 13 -19.71 -7.99 -9.91
N THR A 14 -19.09 -9.17 -9.82
CA THR A 14 -18.15 -9.51 -8.77
C THR A 14 -17.16 -8.36 -8.73
N ARG A 15 -17.23 -7.54 -7.68
CA ARG A 15 -16.44 -6.32 -7.61
C ARG A 15 -14.99 -6.77 -7.62
N HIS A 16 -14.30 -6.56 -8.73
CA HIS A 16 -12.89 -6.94 -8.85
C HIS A 16 -12.09 -6.15 -7.83
N VAL A 17 -11.74 -6.79 -6.71
CA VAL A 17 -10.92 -6.18 -5.67
C VAL A 17 -9.49 -6.11 -6.19
N PRO A 18 -8.86 -4.92 -6.22
CA PRO A 18 -7.49 -4.83 -6.67
C PRO A 18 -6.57 -5.61 -5.73
N ILE A 19 -5.84 -6.58 -6.26
CA ILE A 19 -4.78 -7.29 -5.54
C ILE A 19 -3.47 -6.47 -5.62
N ARG A 20 -2.73 -6.47 -4.51
CA ARG A 20 -1.46 -5.75 -4.37
C ARG A 20 -0.43 -6.62 -3.67
N THR A 21 0.84 -6.36 -3.96
CA THR A 21 1.95 -7.10 -3.34
C THR A 21 2.56 -6.28 -2.21
N CYS A 22 2.69 -6.89 -1.03
CA CYS A 22 3.40 -6.29 0.09
C CYS A 22 4.89 -6.11 -0.24
N LEU A 23 5.43 -4.92 0.05
CA LEU A 23 6.85 -4.61 -0.11
C LEU A 23 7.75 -5.46 0.81
N GLY A 24 7.31 -5.70 2.04
CA GLY A 24 8.06 -6.44 3.05
C GLY A 24 8.11 -7.93 2.74
N CYS A 25 6.98 -8.62 2.92
CA CYS A 25 6.90 -10.08 2.80
C CYS A 25 6.68 -10.62 1.39
N ARG A 26 6.47 -9.75 0.38
CA ARG A 26 6.24 -10.14 -1.03
C ARG A 26 4.97 -10.96 -1.31
N ARG A 27 4.13 -11.24 -0.31
CA ARG A 27 2.80 -11.85 -0.52
C ARG A 27 1.83 -10.87 -1.17
N THR A 28 0.90 -11.39 -1.96
CA THR A 28 -0.23 -10.66 -2.53
C THR A 28 -1.45 -10.74 -1.62
N ASP A 29 -2.21 -9.66 -1.54
CA ASP A 29 -3.42 -9.59 -0.75
C ASP A 29 -4.35 -8.49 -1.31
N ASP A 30 -5.57 -8.43 -0.80
CA ASP A 30 -6.53 -7.38 -1.13
C ASP A 30 -5.97 -6.00 -0.78
N ARG A 31 -6.25 -4.99 -1.61
CA ARG A 31 -5.86 -3.61 -1.32
C ARG A 31 -6.35 -3.12 0.05
N SER A 32 -7.43 -3.67 0.59
CA SER A 32 -8.01 -3.32 1.89
C SER A 32 -7.18 -3.82 3.08
N THR A 33 -6.46 -4.94 2.94
CA THR A 33 -5.62 -5.53 4.00
C THR A 33 -4.23 -4.89 4.06
N LEU A 34 -3.88 -4.13 3.02
CA LEU A 34 -2.59 -3.47 2.86
C LEU A 34 -2.69 -1.96 3.14
N LEU A 35 -1.71 -1.44 3.87
CA LEU A 35 -1.46 -0.02 4.02
C LEU A 35 -0.75 0.50 2.77
N ARG A 36 -1.31 1.54 2.15
CA ARG A 36 -0.58 2.32 1.14
C ARG A 36 0.41 3.23 1.85
N VAL A 37 1.62 3.31 1.33
CA VAL A 37 2.65 4.27 1.74
C VAL A 37 3.10 5.09 0.53
N THR A 38 3.52 6.33 0.77
CA THR A 38 4.06 7.21 -0.28
C THR A 38 5.27 7.99 0.24
N ALA A 39 6.08 8.51 -0.67
CA ALA A 39 7.18 9.41 -0.34
C ALA A 39 6.69 10.86 -0.40
N ARG A 40 7.11 11.67 0.57
CA ARG A 40 6.87 13.11 0.66
C ARG A 40 8.19 13.79 0.98
N GLU A 41 8.50 14.85 0.25
CA GLU A 41 9.59 15.74 0.61
C GLU A 41 9.04 16.84 1.53
N ASP A 42 9.74 17.10 2.64
CA ASP A 42 9.44 18.26 3.48
C ASP A 42 10.22 19.51 3.02
N GLU A 43 9.98 20.64 3.67
CA GLU A 43 10.60 21.92 3.31
C GLU A 43 12.13 21.92 3.45
N SER A 44 12.68 20.99 4.24
CA SER A 44 14.12 20.82 4.42
C SER A 44 14.75 19.88 3.38
N GLY A 45 13.97 19.35 2.44
CA GLY A 45 14.44 18.41 1.42
C GLY A 45 14.54 16.95 1.92
N VAL A 46 14.03 16.63 3.12
CA VAL A 46 14.06 15.27 3.65
C VAL A 46 12.88 14.47 3.09
N ILE A 47 13.17 13.29 2.55
CA ILE A 47 12.14 12.39 2.04
C ILE A 47 11.59 11.53 3.17
N ARG A 48 10.33 11.72 3.52
CA ARG A 48 9.61 10.94 4.52
C ARG A 48 8.68 9.93 3.87
N ILE A 49 8.66 8.71 4.40
CA ILE A 49 7.69 7.69 4.03
C ILE A 49 6.46 7.85 4.92
N VAL A 50 5.34 8.24 4.31
CA VAL A 50 4.11 8.53 5.04
C VAL A 50 3.02 7.49 4.75
N PRO A 51 2.21 7.12 5.76
CA PRO A 51 1.04 6.28 5.58
C PRO A 51 -0.06 7.03 4.83
N ASP A 52 -0.65 6.40 3.81
CA ASP A 52 -1.80 6.92 3.05
C ASP A 52 -3.02 6.02 3.27
N VAL A 53 -3.57 6.09 4.48
CA VAL A 53 -4.70 5.26 4.94
C VAL A 53 -5.92 5.42 4.03
N ARG A 54 -6.21 6.65 3.62
CA ARG A 54 -7.35 6.99 2.75
C ARG A 54 -7.07 6.69 1.27
N ARG A 55 -5.81 6.41 0.89
CA ARG A 55 -5.35 6.16 -0.48
C ARG A 55 -5.59 7.34 -1.41
N ARG A 56 -5.43 8.56 -0.90
CA ARG A 56 -5.72 9.82 -1.62
C ARG A 56 -4.49 10.68 -1.86
N LEU A 57 -3.35 10.32 -1.29
CA LEU A 57 -2.13 11.09 -1.48
C LEU A 57 -1.61 10.91 -2.91
N GLY A 58 -1.31 12.03 -3.57
CA GLY A 58 -0.64 12.04 -4.87
C GLY A 58 0.76 11.44 -4.82
N GLY A 59 1.34 11.16 -5.98
CA GLY A 59 2.67 10.58 -6.13
C GLY A 59 2.69 9.05 -6.18
N ARG A 60 3.90 8.49 -6.31
CA ARG A 60 4.12 7.05 -6.37
C ARG A 60 3.78 6.44 -5.00
N GLY A 61 2.97 5.39 -5.02
CA GLY A 61 2.58 4.66 -3.83
C GLY A 61 3.07 3.21 -3.88
N ALA A 62 3.30 2.65 -2.71
CA ALA A 62 3.59 1.24 -2.52
C ALA A 62 2.72 0.65 -1.43
N TRP A 63 2.70 -0.68 -1.31
CA TRP A 63 1.77 -1.40 -0.44
C TRP A 63 2.55 -2.22 0.58
N LEU A 64 2.10 -2.19 1.84
CA LEU A 64 2.74 -2.87 2.95
C LEU A 64 1.66 -3.46 3.87
N HIS A 65 1.84 -4.68 4.37
CA HIS A 65 1.02 -5.13 5.49
C HIS A 65 1.36 -4.27 6.71
N PRO A 66 0.37 -3.81 7.51
CA PRO A 66 0.61 -3.02 8.72
C PRO A 66 1.12 -3.91 9.87
N ARG A 67 2.24 -4.60 9.66
CA ARG A 67 2.87 -5.55 10.60
C ARG A 67 4.36 -5.24 10.74
N PRO A 68 4.93 -5.31 11.96
CA PRO A 68 6.36 -5.02 12.22
C PRO A 68 7.29 -5.75 11.26
N ASP A 69 7.13 -7.07 11.11
CA ASP A 69 8.00 -7.89 10.25
C ASP A 69 8.03 -7.41 8.80
N CYS A 70 6.93 -6.84 8.29
CA CYS A 70 6.87 -6.33 6.92
C CYS A 70 7.65 -5.02 6.78
N ILE A 71 7.61 -4.15 7.79
CA ILE A 71 8.42 -2.93 7.82
C ILE A 71 9.90 -3.31 7.87
N GLU A 72 10.29 -4.15 8.83
CA GLU A 72 11.67 -4.56 9.03
C GLU A 72 12.26 -5.21 7.78
N GLN A 73 11.52 -6.12 7.14
CA GLN A 73 11.94 -6.72 5.89
C GLN A 73 12.09 -5.68 4.77
N ALA A 74 11.19 -4.70 4.71
CA ALA A 74 11.27 -3.65 3.69
C ALA A 74 12.47 -2.70 3.92
N VAL A 75 12.79 -2.39 5.18
CA VAL A 75 13.99 -1.62 5.56
C VAL A 75 15.26 -2.39 5.25
N ARG A 76 15.35 -3.63 5.74
CA ARG A 76 16.52 -4.51 5.55
C ARG A 76 16.86 -4.70 4.07
N ARG A 77 15.82 -4.84 3.22
CA ARG A 77 15.97 -5.00 1.76
C ARG A 77 16.05 -3.67 1.01
N ARG A 78 15.98 -2.53 1.70
CA ARG A 78 16.04 -1.16 1.12
C ARG A 78 15.03 -0.94 -0.02
N VAL A 79 13.84 -1.55 0.06
CA VAL A 79 12.88 -1.58 -1.06
C VAL A 79 12.02 -0.33 -1.17
N PHE A 80 11.89 0.48 -0.11
CA PHE A 80 11.09 1.71 -0.13
C PHE A 80 11.61 2.70 -1.18
N ALA A 81 12.92 2.99 -1.17
CA ALA A 81 13.54 3.90 -2.13
C ALA A 81 13.31 3.45 -3.58
N ARG A 82 13.52 2.16 -3.86
CA ARG A 82 13.25 1.57 -5.18
C ARG A 82 11.77 1.64 -5.56
N ALA A 83 10.88 1.22 -4.68
CA ALA A 83 9.45 1.15 -4.95
C ALA A 83 8.81 2.52 -5.15
N LEU A 84 9.31 3.52 -4.44
CA LEU A 84 8.82 4.91 -4.48
C LEU A 84 9.63 5.81 -5.42
N ARG A 85 10.68 5.27 -6.06
CA ARG A 85 11.61 5.99 -6.96
C ARG A 85 12.28 7.20 -6.32
N VAL A 86 12.71 7.02 -5.08
CA VAL A 86 13.46 8.02 -4.31
C VAL A 86 14.96 7.71 -4.41
N ARG A 87 15.78 8.73 -4.64
CA ARG A 87 17.25 8.63 -4.74
C ARG A 87 18.00 9.17 -3.51
N ALA A 88 17.27 9.56 -2.47
CA ALA A 88 17.80 10.12 -1.23
C ALA A 88 17.61 9.17 -0.04
N THR A 89 18.25 9.50 1.07
CA THR A 89 17.96 8.91 2.38
C THR A 89 16.48 9.14 2.70
N ILE A 90 15.84 8.10 3.22
CA ILE A 90 14.43 8.15 3.60
C ILE A 90 14.30 8.16 5.12
N ASP A 91 13.41 9.00 5.63
CA ASP A 91 12.93 8.97 6.99
C ASP A 91 11.67 8.11 7.07
N LEU A 92 11.64 7.19 8.04
CA LEU A 92 10.56 6.24 8.27
C LEU A 92 9.75 6.57 9.52
N GLU A 93 10.14 7.59 10.29
CA GLU A 93 9.50 7.96 11.55
C GLU A 93 7.96 8.08 11.41
N PRO A 94 7.40 8.75 10.38
CA PRO A 94 5.94 8.90 10.29
C PRO A 94 5.22 7.57 10.08
N LEU A 95 5.87 6.63 9.39
CA LEU A 95 5.33 5.29 9.16
C LEU A 95 5.38 4.45 10.43
N THR A 96 6.50 4.45 11.14
CA THR A 96 6.65 3.67 12.39
C THR A 96 5.73 4.20 13.48
N ALA A 97 5.70 5.52 13.69
CA ALA A 97 4.82 6.16 14.68
C ALA A 97 3.33 5.92 14.40
N TYR A 98 2.92 5.82 13.12
CA TYR A 98 1.56 5.43 12.78
C TYR A 98 1.26 3.97 13.12
N LEU A 99 2.20 3.06 12.84
CA LEU A 99 2.01 1.63 13.07
C LEU A 99 2.07 1.26 14.55
N ASP A 100 2.81 2.01 15.36
CA ASP A 100 2.81 1.85 16.81
C ASP A 100 1.46 2.27 17.41
N ARG A 101 0.86 3.37 16.90
CA ARG A 101 -0.50 3.79 17.29
C ARG A 101 -1.61 2.81 16.92
N LEU A 102 -1.41 1.93 15.93
CA LEU A 102 -2.39 0.88 15.61
C LEU A 102 -2.33 -0.32 16.57
N ARG A 103 -1.29 -0.41 17.41
CA ARG A 103 -1.10 -1.50 18.36
C ARG A 103 -1.59 -1.16 19.77
N SER A 104 -1.81 0.12 20.05
CA SER A 104 -2.36 0.67 21.30
C SER A 104 -3.87 0.76 21.24
#